data_AF-A0A0E2HUW5-F1
#
_entry.id   AF-A0A0E2HUW5-F1
#
_cell.length_a   1.000
_cell.length_b   1.000
_cell.length_c   1.000
_cell.angle_alpha   90.00
_cell.angle_beta   90.00
_cell.angle_gamma   90.00
#
_symmetry.space_group_name_H-M   'P 1'
#
loop_
_entity.id
_entity.type
_entity.pdbx_description
1 polymer ?
#
loop_
_entity_poly.entity_id
_entity_poly.type
_entity_poly.pdbx_seq_one_letter_code
_entity_poly.pdbx_strand_id
1 'polypeptide(L)'
;MDKVSVVLRVFFEDPFWIGVLERVEVGRMTVCKITFGPEPKDYEVHGFLAKEYYGLRFSPAVAAAVKENRKNPKRVRRQVRKELRESGLGTKAQQALKL
;
A
#
# COMPACT_ATOMS: atom_id res chain seq x y z
N MET A 1 11.98 7.32 -9.07
CA MET A 1 12.13 6.10 -8.26
C MET A 1 10.77 5.46 -8.20
N ASP A 2 10.61 4.28 -8.79
CA ASP A 2 9.30 3.63 -8.85
C ASP A 2 8.88 3.18 -7.46
N LYS A 3 7.59 3.37 -7.15
CA LYS A 3 7.05 2.98 -5.85
C LYS A 3 6.83 1.48 -5.84
N VAL A 4 7.67 0.77 -5.07
CA VAL A 4 7.46 -0.66 -4.77
C VAL A 4 6.79 -0.77 -3.40
N SER A 5 5.71 -1.53 -3.32
CA SER A 5 5.09 -1.91 -2.04
C SER A 5 5.17 -3.40 -1.85
N VAL A 6 5.59 -3.82 -0.66
CA VAL A 6 5.72 -5.23 -0.28
C VAL A 6 4.85 -5.46 0.96
N VAL A 7 4.04 -6.52 0.93
CA VAL A 7 3.19 -6.93 2.06
C VAL A 7 3.39 -8.41 2.30
N LEU A 8 3.80 -8.79 3.50
CA LEU A 8 3.80 -10.18 3.93
C LEU A 8 2.55 -10.44 4.77
N ARG A 9 1.79 -11.48 4.45
CA ARG A 9 0.72 -12.02 5.29
C ARG A 9 1.13 -13.39 5.78
N VAL A 10 1.07 -13.60 7.08
CA VAL A 10 1.35 -14.90 7.70
C VAL A 10 0.06 -15.45 8.27
N PHE A 11 -0.26 -16.69 7.94
CA PHE A 11 -1.45 -17.39 8.43
C PHE A 11 -1.18 -18.88 8.57
N PHE A 12 -2.01 -19.56 9.34
CA PHE A 12 -1.94 -21.01 9.50
C PHE A 12 -2.82 -21.71 8.45
N GLU A 13 -2.24 -22.67 7.74
CA GLU A 13 -2.92 -23.56 6.80
C GLU A 13 -2.41 -24.97 7.08
N ASP A 14 -3.28 -25.84 7.61
CA ASP A 14 -2.91 -27.13 8.15
C ASP A 14 -1.99 -27.94 7.20
N PRO A 15 -0.82 -28.45 7.67
CA PRO A 15 -0.30 -28.44 9.05
C PRO A 15 0.73 -27.33 9.35
N PHE A 16 0.86 -26.32 8.48
CA PHE A 16 1.98 -25.38 8.53
C PHE A 16 1.56 -23.91 8.62
N TRP A 17 2.46 -23.09 9.15
CA TRP A 17 2.40 -21.65 9.00
C TRP A 17 2.96 -21.23 7.65
N ILE A 18 2.18 -20.43 6.93
CA ILE A 18 2.45 -20.02 5.56
C ILE A 18 2.53 -18.50 5.50
N GLY A 19 3.58 -18.00 4.87
CA GLY A 19 3.76 -16.61 4.48
C GLY A 19 3.42 -16.40 3.01
N VAL A 20 2.60 -15.42 2.70
CA VAL A 20 2.37 -14.95 1.32
C VAL A 20 2.91 -13.54 1.20
N LEU A 21 3.96 -13.40 0.39
CA LEU A 21 4.63 -12.14 0.11
C LEU A 21 4.10 -11.56 -1.19
N GLU A 22 3.36 -10.47 -1.11
CA GLU A 22 2.84 -9.71 -2.26
C GLU A 22 3.78 -8.53 -2.55
N ARG A 23 4.34 -8.48 -3.75
CA ARG A 23 5.10 -7.35 -4.26
C ARG A 23 4.31 -6.67 -5.38
N VAL A 24 4.11 -5.36 -5.27
CA VAL A 24 3.45 -4.56 -6.30
C VAL A 24 4.43 -3.51 -6.80
N GLU A 25 4.63 -3.49 -8.12
CA GLU A 25 5.50 -2.57 -8.84
C GLU A 25 4.83 -2.18 -10.16
N VAL A 26 4.67 -0.87 -10.39
CA VAL A 26 4.14 -0.31 -11.65
C VAL A 26 2.85 -1.02 -12.14
N GLY A 27 1.88 -1.21 -11.23
CA GLY A 27 0.59 -1.84 -11.56
C GLY A 27 0.66 -3.34 -11.84
N ARG A 28 1.81 -3.99 -11.61
CA ARG A 28 1.98 -5.45 -11.67
C ARG A 28 2.18 -5.98 -10.26
N MET A 29 1.55 -7.12 -9.98
CA MET A 29 1.65 -7.84 -8.72
C MET A 29 2.35 -9.17 -8.97
N THR A 30 3.35 -9.47 -8.15
CA THR A 30 4.00 -10.77 -8.08
C THR A 30 3.90 -11.30 -6.65
N VAL A 31 3.77 -12.62 -6.52
CA VAL A 31 3.54 -13.26 -5.21
C VAL A 31 4.55 -14.37 -4.98
N CYS A 32 5.01 -14.54 -3.75
CA CYS A 32 5.83 -15.68 -3.33
C CYS A 32 5.19 -16.36 -2.11
N LYS A 33 5.09 -17.69 -2.15
CA LYS A 33 4.68 -18.52 -1.01
C LYS A 33 5.92 -18.96 -0.24
N ILE A 34 5.91 -18.74 1.05
CA ILE A 34 6.93 -19.15 2.02
C ILE A 34 6.26 -20.12 2.99
N THR A 35 6.87 -21.28 3.22
CA THR A 35 6.37 -22.23 4.23
C THR A 35 7.30 -22.14 5.43
N PHE A 36 6.80 -21.67 6.57
CA PHE A 36 7.58 -21.54 7.80
C PHE A 36 7.62 -22.83 8.60
N GLY A 37 6.57 -23.66 8.53
CA GLY A 37 6.45 -24.86 9.34
C GLY A 37 5.73 -24.55 10.66
N PRO A 38 6.42 -24.51 11.82
CA PRO A 38 5.82 -24.04 13.07
C PRO A 38 5.50 -22.55 13.04
N GLU A 39 4.79 -22.06 14.07
CA GLU A 39 4.45 -20.64 14.21
C GLU A 39 5.72 -19.79 14.29
N PRO A 40 5.98 -18.93 13.30
CA PRO A 40 7.19 -18.12 13.28
C PRO A 40 7.01 -16.92 14.21
N LYS A 41 8.06 -16.56 14.94
CA LYS A 41 8.06 -15.31 15.71
C LYS A 41 8.40 -14.13 14.81
N ASP A 42 7.98 -12.94 15.20
CA ASP A 42 8.20 -11.71 14.42
C ASP A 42 9.66 -11.51 14.02
N TYR A 43 10.61 -11.76 14.92
CA TYR A 43 12.04 -11.60 14.63
C TYR A 43 12.57 -12.63 13.63
N GLU A 44 11.99 -13.84 13.60
CA GLU A 44 12.35 -14.90 12.64
C GLU A 44 11.85 -14.53 11.25
N VAL A 45 10.63 -14.00 11.16
CA VAL A 45 10.06 -13.49 9.92
C VAL A 45 10.92 -12.35 9.38
N HIS A 46 11.26 -11.37 10.21
CA HIS A 46 12.12 -10.25 9.81
C HIS A 46 13.52 -10.73 9.40
N GLY A 47 14.14 -11.62 10.16
CA GLY A 47 15.46 -12.17 9.87
C GLY A 47 15.48 -12.99 8.58
N PHE A 48 14.43 -13.77 8.33
CA PHE A 48 14.25 -14.51 7.08
C PHE A 48 14.16 -13.57 5.89
N LEU A 49 13.29 -12.56 5.94
CA LEU A 49 13.16 -11.58 4.85
C LEU A 49 14.48 -10.83 4.60
N ALA A 50 15.19 -10.40 5.65
CA ALA A 50 16.45 -9.68 5.48
C ALA A 50 17.53 -10.50 4.76
N LYS A 51 17.53 -11.83 4.93
CA LYS A 51 18.52 -12.74 4.34
C LYS A 51 18.10 -13.24 2.96
N GLU A 52 16.86 -13.71 2.84
CA GLU A 52 16.42 -14.52 1.70
C GLU A 52 15.63 -13.74 0.65
N TYR A 53 15.23 -12.49 0.91
CA TYR A 53 14.32 -11.74 0.03
C TYR A 53 14.76 -11.70 -1.44
N TYR A 54 16.06 -11.50 -1.71
CA TYR A 54 16.59 -11.45 -3.08
C TYR A 54 16.67 -12.84 -3.76
N GLY A 55 16.62 -13.93 -2.99
CA GLY A 55 16.59 -15.30 -3.48
C GLY A 55 15.18 -15.86 -3.70
N LEU A 56 14.14 -15.15 -3.26
CA LEU A 56 12.75 -15.60 -3.39
C LEU A 56 12.32 -15.67 -4.86
N ARG A 57 11.69 -16.79 -5.21
CA ARG A 57 11.10 -17.00 -6.54
C ARG A 57 9.66 -16.51 -6.52
N PHE A 58 9.41 -15.45 -7.28
CA PHE A 58 8.10 -14.87 -7.44
C PHE A 58 7.33 -15.54 -8.59
N SER A 59 6.00 -15.56 -8.45
CA SER A 59 5.07 -15.98 -9.50
C SER A 59 5.17 -15.08 -10.73
N PRO A 60 4.62 -15.50 -11.88
CA PRO A 60 4.40 -14.61 -13.01
C PRO A 60 3.65 -13.35 -12.57
N ALA A 61 4.00 -12.23 -13.22
CA ALA A 61 3.38 -10.94 -12.94
C ALA A 61 1.92 -10.93 -13.39
N VAL A 62 1.01 -10.65 -12.46
CA VAL A 62 -0.42 -10.48 -12.71
C VAL A 62 -0.75 -8.99 -12.63
N ALA A 63 -1.77 -8.53 -13.36
CA ALA A 63 -2.25 -7.15 -13.22
C ALA A 63 -2.65 -6.89 -11.76
N ALA A 64 -1.97 -5.94 -11.10
CA ALA A 64 -2.37 -5.51 -9.78
C ALA A 64 -3.64 -4.67 -9.95
N ALA A 65 -4.73 -5.09 -9.31
CA ALA A 65 -5.84 -4.17 -9.09
C ALA A 65 -5.26 -3.04 -8.22
N VAL A 66 -4.97 -1.90 -8.86
CA VAL A 66 -4.46 -0.72 -8.18
C VAL A 66 -5.56 -0.32 -7.20
N LYS A 67 -5.41 -0.73 -5.93
CA LYS A 67 -6.16 -0.12 -4.85
C LYS A 67 -5.64 1.30 -4.82
N GLU A 68 -6.30 2.20 -5.54
CA GLU A 68 -6.17 3.62 -5.30
C GLU A 68 -6.29 3.78 -3.80
N ASN A 69 -5.25 4.36 -3.18
CA ASN A 69 -5.29 4.73 -1.78
C ASN A 69 -6.60 5.48 -1.58
N ARG A 70 -7.58 4.85 -0.91
CA ARG A 70 -8.88 5.47 -0.64
C ARG A 70 -8.57 6.75 0.11
N LYS A 71 -8.56 7.88 -0.60
CA LYS A 71 -8.33 9.19 0.02
C LYS A 71 -9.40 9.33 1.08
N ASN A 72 -9.01 9.55 2.33
CA ASN A 72 -9.95 9.67 3.44
C ASN A 72 -11.10 10.60 3.00
N PRO A 73 -12.38 10.18 3.04
CA PRO A 73 -13.50 10.99 2.57
C PRO A 73 -13.52 12.39 3.18
N LYS A 74 -13.01 12.54 4.41
CA LYS A 74 -12.81 13.84 5.08
C LYS A 74 -11.79 14.72 4.36
N ARG A 75 -10.67 14.16 3.89
CA ARG A 75 -9.64 14.89 3.12
C ARG A 75 -10.17 15.29 1.75
N VAL A 76 -10.89 14.40 1.05
CA VAL A 76 -11.52 14.71 -0.24
C VAL A 76 -12.53 15.85 -0.08
N ARG A 77 -13.43 15.77 0.90
CA ARG A 77 -14.41 16.84 1.21
C ARG A 77 -13.73 18.17 1.55
N ARG A 78 -12.62 18.14 2.30
CA ARG A 78 -11.86 19.35 2.64
C ARG A 78 -11.21 19.99 1.42
N GLN A 79 -10.69 19.18 0.51
CA GLN A 79 -10.07 19.66 -0.73
C GLN A 79 -11.11 20.27 -1.68
N VAL A 80 -12.23 19.57 -1.90
CA VAL A 80 -13.38 20.11 -2.67
C VAL A 80 -13.88 21.42 -2.07
N ARG A 81 -14.02 21.52 -0.75
CA ARG A 81 -14.39 22.78 -0.08
C ARG A 81 -13.35 23.89 -0.25
N LYS A 82 -12.06 23.55 -0.32
CA LYS A 82 -10.98 24.51 -0.53
C LYS A 82 -11.00 25.03 -1.96
N GLU A 83 -11.11 24.13 -2.94
CA GLU A 83 -11.19 24.45 -4.38
C GLU A 83 -12.45 25.27 -4.71
N LEU A 84 -13.60 24.94 -4.12
CA LEU A 84 -14.83 25.74 -4.23
C LEU A 84 -14.71 27.13 -3.60
N ARG A 85 -13.92 27.26 -2.53
CA ARG A 85 -13.66 28.55 -1.85
C ARG A 85 -12.61 29.40 -2.60
N GLU A 86 -11.75 28.76 -3.38
CA GLU A 86 -10.76 29.41 -4.23
C GLU A 86 -11.34 29.81 -5.60
N SER A 87 -12.28 29.03 -6.15
CA SER A 87 -12.98 29.33 -7.41
C SER A 87 -14.20 30.24 -7.23
N GLY A 88 -14.86 30.21 -6.06
CA GLY A 88 -15.85 31.19 -5.65
C GLY A 88 -15.21 32.27 -4.79
N LEU A 89 -14.64 33.28 -5.47
CA LEU A 89 -14.11 34.55 -4.94
C LEU A 89 -14.23 34.72 -3.40
N GLY A 90 -13.13 34.48 -2.67
CA GLY A 90 -12.29 35.53 -2.08
C GLY A 90 -11.95 35.40 -0.58
N THR A 91 -10.82 35.99 -0.16
CA THR A 91 -10.53 36.16 1.27
C THR A 91 -11.57 37.05 1.92
N LYS A 92 -11.81 36.93 3.23
CA LYS A 92 -12.84 37.74 3.92
C LYS A 92 -12.71 39.25 3.67
N ALA A 93 -11.50 39.74 3.42
CA ALA A 93 -11.23 41.13 3.07
C ALA A 93 -11.17 41.37 1.54
N GLN A 94 -10.70 40.44 0.69
CA GLN A 94 -10.68 40.62 -0.78
C GLN A 94 -12.04 40.32 -1.45
N GLN A 95 -12.95 39.64 -0.77
CA GLN A 95 -14.39 39.65 -1.07
C GLN A 95 -14.98 41.05 -0.85
N ALA A 96 -14.37 41.84 0.04
CA ALA A 96 -14.79 43.21 0.37
C ALA A 96 -14.00 44.30 -0.39
N LEU A 97 -12.80 43.98 -0.92
CA LEU A 97 -11.84 44.91 -1.54
C LEU A 97 -11.64 44.70 -3.06
N LYS A 98 -12.58 44.04 -3.76
CA LYS A 98 -12.55 43.99 -5.24
C LYS A 98 -13.47 45.04 -5.91
N LEU A 99 -13.97 46.01 -5.12
CA LEU A 99 -14.19 47.40 -5.58
C LEU A 99 -12.85 48.12 -5.54
#